data_AF-A0A954P6A8-F1
#
_entry.id   AF-A0A954P6A8-F1
#
_cell.length_a   1.000
_cell.length_b   1.000
_cell.length_c   1.000
_cell.angle_alpha   90.00
_cell.angle_beta   90.00
_cell.angle_gamma   90.00
#
_symmetry.space_group_name_H-M   'P 1'
#
loop_
_entity.id
_entity.type
_entity.pdbx_description
1 polymer ?
#
loop_
_entity_poly.entity_id
_entity_poly.type
_entity_poly.pdbx_seq_one_letter_code
_entity_poly.pdbx_strand_id
1 'polypeptide(L)'
;MQPRAIGVLYRQTKVKRRYSVLLEDSGSDPPTQSFYWPADDADERGPTTADRMARYAAEAPALSAMACRRALADAGVPAGEITHLVTVSCTGFAAPGVDLELISRVGLPAGVSRTHIGFMGCHALLNALRAASAFAAADPAARVLVAAVELCSLHH
;
A
#
# COMPACT_ATOMS: atom_id res chain seq x y z
N MET A 1 -13.36 -20.08 -17.41
CA MET A 1 -13.36 -20.93 -16.19
C MET A 1 -14.81 -21.29 -15.85
N GLN A 2 -15.12 -22.54 -15.45
CA GLN A 2 -16.50 -22.91 -15.11
C GLN A 2 -16.96 -22.20 -13.81
N PRO A 3 -18.13 -21.54 -13.77
CA PRO A 3 -18.60 -20.75 -12.61
C PRO A 3 -18.64 -21.53 -11.27
N ARG A 4 -18.88 -22.84 -11.33
CA ARG A 4 -18.88 -23.73 -10.16
C ARG A 4 -17.52 -23.84 -9.47
N ALA A 5 -16.41 -23.79 -10.23
CA ALA A 5 -15.06 -23.91 -9.67
C ALA A 5 -14.68 -22.69 -8.83
N ILE A 6 -15.08 -21.48 -9.25
CA ILE A 6 -14.81 -20.23 -8.50
C ILE A 6 -15.47 -20.27 -7.13
N GLY A 7 -16.74 -20.69 -7.04
CA GLY A 7 -17.44 -20.77 -5.75
C GLY A 7 -16.78 -21.75 -4.77
N VAL A 8 -16.21 -22.86 -5.26
CA VAL A 8 -15.46 -23.82 -4.43
C VAL A 8 -14.17 -23.18 -3.91
N LEU A 9 -13.39 -22.54 -4.79
CA LEU A 9 -12.14 -21.88 -4.42
C LEU A 9 -12.37 -20.84 -3.32
N TYR A 10 -13.37 -19.97 -3.46
CA TYR A 10 -13.69 -18.94 -2.47
C TYR A 10 -14.03 -19.52 -1.10
N ARG A 11 -14.83 -20.60 -1.04
CA ARG A 11 -15.19 -21.26 0.23
C ARG A 11 -14.00 -21.90 0.94
N GLN A 12 -12.97 -22.32 0.19
CA GLN A 12 -11.78 -22.96 0.76
C GLN A 12 -10.72 -21.98 1.28
N THR A 13 -10.81 -20.68 0.93
CA THR A 13 -9.81 -19.68 1.34
C THR A 13 -9.78 -19.39 2.84
N LYS A 14 -10.87 -19.65 3.57
CA LYS A 14 -11.11 -19.18 4.96
C LYS A 14 -11.06 -17.65 5.11
N VAL A 15 -11.03 -16.88 4.01
CA VAL A 15 -11.03 -15.41 4.04
C VAL A 15 -12.47 -14.92 4.15
N LYS A 16 -12.82 -14.35 5.31
CA LYS A 16 -14.17 -13.81 5.57
C LYS A 16 -14.41 -12.43 4.93
N ARG A 17 -13.38 -11.58 4.92
CA ARG A 17 -13.46 -10.21 4.42
C ARG A 17 -12.15 -9.82 3.74
N ARG A 18 -12.26 -9.00 2.69
CA ARG A 18 -11.15 -8.27 2.06
C ARG A 18 -11.52 -6.80 1.99
N TYR A 19 -10.51 -5.94 1.97
CA TYR A 19 -10.67 -4.50 1.79
C TYR A 19 -10.19 -4.13 0.39
N SER A 20 -10.79 -3.09 -0.19
CA SER A 20 -10.43 -2.58 -1.52
C SER A 20 -10.68 -1.08 -1.57
N VAL A 21 -9.77 -0.37 -2.21
CA VAL A 21 -9.89 1.07 -2.51
C VAL A 21 -10.86 1.37 -3.66
N LEU A 22 -11.36 0.34 -4.35
CA LEU A 22 -12.24 0.49 -5.49
C LEU A 22 -13.73 0.51 -5.11
N LEU A 23 -14.07 0.17 -3.87
CA LEU A 23 -15.47 0.13 -3.45
C LEU A 23 -16.02 1.56 -3.34
N GLU A 24 -17.15 1.83 -4.00
CA GLU A 24 -17.83 3.12 -3.96
C GLU A 24 -18.66 3.27 -2.69
N ASP A 25 -19.39 2.21 -2.34
CA ASP A 25 -20.13 2.10 -1.08
C ASP A 25 -19.81 0.77 -0.40
N SER A 26 -19.01 0.82 0.65
CA SER A 26 -18.64 -0.35 1.46
C SER A 26 -19.78 -0.93 2.31
N GLY A 27 -20.94 -0.25 2.38
CA GLY A 27 -22.16 -0.70 3.06
C GLY A 27 -23.22 -1.28 2.12
N SER A 28 -23.04 -1.18 0.80
CA SER A 28 -23.94 -1.75 -0.20
C SER A 28 -23.82 -3.29 -0.29
N ASP A 29 -24.95 -3.98 -0.51
CA ASP A 29 -25.01 -5.42 -0.75
C ASP A 29 -25.81 -5.71 -2.05
N PRO A 30 -25.14 -6.11 -3.15
CA PRO A 30 -23.70 -6.38 -3.26
C PRO A 30 -22.87 -5.08 -3.33
N PRO A 31 -21.59 -5.12 -2.92
CA PRO A 31 -20.68 -3.99 -3.02
C PRO A 31 -20.47 -3.56 -4.48
N THR A 32 -20.54 -2.26 -4.76
CA THR A 32 -20.35 -1.70 -6.12
C THR A 32 -18.96 -1.11 -6.33
N GLN A 33 -18.52 -1.15 -7.59
CA GLN A 33 -17.32 -0.48 -8.09
C GLN A 33 -17.48 -0.23 -9.59
N SER A 34 -16.94 0.88 -10.08
CA SER A 34 -16.92 1.24 -11.51
C SER A 34 -15.54 1.20 -12.16
N PHE A 35 -14.47 0.98 -11.39
CA PHE A 35 -13.10 1.03 -11.90
C PHE A 35 -12.85 -0.06 -12.93
N TYR A 36 -13.37 -1.28 -12.71
CA TYR A 36 -13.43 -2.34 -13.70
C TYR A 36 -14.85 -2.44 -14.25
N TRP A 37 -15.08 -2.05 -15.50
CA TRP A 37 -16.39 -2.17 -16.15
C TRP A 37 -16.64 -3.59 -16.68
N PRO A 38 -17.92 -3.98 -16.88
CA PRO A 38 -18.25 -5.20 -17.61
C PRO A 38 -17.61 -5.18 -19.00
N ALA A 39 -17.02 -6.31 -19.40
CA ALA A 39 -16.41 -6.42 -20.71
C ALA A 39 -17.49 -6.51 -21.80
N ASP A 40 -17.40 -5.65 -22.81
CA ASP A 40 -18.30 -5.68 -23.98
C ASP A 40 -17.95 -6.84 -24.93
N ASP A 41 -16.68 -7.24 -24.99
CA ASP A 41 -16.19 -8.38 -25.77
C ASP A 41 -15.03 -9.13 -25.08
N ALA A 42 -14.48 -10.14 -25.76
CA ALA A 42 -13.41 -10.99 -25.23
C ALA A 42 -12.02 -10.32 -25.26
N ASP A 43 -11.85 -9.21 -25.97
CA ASP A 43 -10.60 -8.48 -26.11
C ASP A 43 -10.48 -7.30 -25.15
N GLU A 44 -11.58 -6.84 -24.56
CA GLU A 44 -11.59 -5.90 -23.45
C GLU A 44 -10.69 -6.37 -22.30
N ARG A 45 -9.86 -5.45 -21.79
CA ARG A 45 -8.85 -5.71 -20.73
C ARG A 45 -9.07 -4.85 -19.49
N GLY A 46 -10.07 -3.96 -19.51
CA GLY A 46 -10.34 -3.02 -18.43
C GLY A 46 -9.28 -1.93 -18.32
N PRO A 47 -9.09 -1.31 -17.13
CA PRO A 47 -8.14 -0.23 -16.91
C PRO A 47 -6.73 -0.57 -17.35
N THR A 48 -6.07 0.37 -18.02
CA THR A 48 -4.67 0.24 -18.43
C THR A 48 -3.75 0.24 -17.20
N THR A 49 -2.50 -0.19 -17.37
CA THR A 49 -1.49 -0.03 -16.32
C THR A 49 -1.36 1.42 -15.86
N ALA A 50 -1.49 2.39 -16.78
CA ALA A 50 -1.45 3.81 -16.44
C ALA A 50 -2.60 4.21 -15.51
N ASP A 51 -3.83 3.76 -15.81
CA ASP A 51 -5.01 4.03 -14.97
C ASP A 51 -4.86 3.41 -13.57
N ARG A 52 -4.35 2.17 -13.50
CA ARG A 52 -4.07 1.46 -12.24
C ARG A 52 -3.02 2.21 -11.41
N MET A 53 -1.95 2.72 -12.03
CA MET A 53 -0.92 3.51 -11.34
C MET A 53 -1.42 4.89 -10.92
N ALA A 54 -2.26 5.54 -11.73
CA ALA A 54 -2.91 6.79 -11.36
C ALA A 54 -3.81 6.62 -10.13
N ARG A 55 -4.59 5.54 -10.07
CA ARG A 55 -5.40 5.22 -8.89
C ARG A 55 -4.52 4.88 -7.68
N TYR A 56 -3.44 4.15 -7.87
CA TYR A 56 -2.47 3.88 -6.79
C TYR A 56 -1.90 5.18 -6.21
N ALA A 57 -1.44 6.10 -7.06
CA ALA A 57 -0.87 7.38 -6.64
C ALA A 57 -1.87 8.25 -5.87
N ALA A 58 -3.17 8.17 -6.21
CA ALA A 58 -4.22 8.89 -5.51
C ALA A 58 -4.54 8.30 -4.12
N GLU A 59 -4.56 6.97 -4.00
CA GLU A 59 -5.10 6.29 -2.80
C GLU A 59 -4.01 5.92 -1.78
N ALA A 60 -2.85 5.46 -2.24
CA ALA A 60 -1.79 4.94 -1.37
C ALA A 60 -1.29 5.97 -0.34
N PRO A 61 -1.04 7.25 -0.69
CA PRO A 61 -0.51 8.22 0.27
C PRO A 61 -1.39 8.44 1.50
N ALA A 62 -2.71 8.56 1.32
CA ALA A 62 -3.63 8.81 2.41
C ALA A 62 -3.69 7.61 3.37
N LEU A 63 -3.78 6.40 2.82
CA LEU A 63 -3.78 5.15 3.59
C LEU A 63 -2.48 4.96 4.37
N SER A 64 -1.33 5.14 3.70
CA SER A 64 -0.02 5.07 4.35
C SER A 64 0.11 6.10 5.46
N ALA A 65 -0.31 7.35 5.24
CA ALA A 65 -0.22 8.40 6.24
C ALA A 65 -1.09 8.11 7.47
N MET A 66 -2.30 7.56 7.28
CA MET A 66 -3.15 7.10 8.38
C MET A 66 -2.47 6.01 9.21
N ALA A 67 -1.88 5.01 8.56
CA ALA A 67 -1.16 3.94 9.24
C ALA A 67 0.06 4.47 10.01
N CYS A 68 0.85 5.35 9.38
CA CYS A 68 2.03 5.96 9.99
C CYS A 68 1.67 6.79 11.23
N ARG A 69 0.63 7.64 11.15
CA ARG A 69 0.20 8.43 12.32
C ARG A 69 -0.25 7.57 13.48
N ARG A 70 -0.94 6.46 13.21
CA ARG A 70 -1.33 5.49 14.26
C ARG A 70 -0.10 4.81 14.88
N ALA A 71 0.86 4.38 14.06
CA ALA A 71 2.09 3.77 14.55
C ALA A 71 2.93 4.72 15.40
N LEU A 72 3.04 6.00 14.98
CA LEU A 72 3.73 7.03 15.75
C LEU A 72 3.04 7.33 17.09
N ALA A 73 1.71 7.40 17.09
CA ALA A 73 0.94 7.60 18.31
C ALA A 73 1.09 6.41 19.28
N ASP A 74 1.03 5.18 18.77
CA ASP A 74 1.23 3.95 19.56
C ASP A 74 2.64 3.87 20.16
N ALA A 75 3.65 4.29 19.39
CA ALA A 75 5.04 4.35 19.86
C ALA A 75 5.34 5.54 20.79
N GLY A 76 4.43 6.54 20.90
CA GLY A 76 4.70 7.79 21.62
C GLY A 76 5.83 8.62 21.01
N VAL A 77 6.10 8.47 19.71
CA VAL A 77 7.21 9.12 19.01
C VAL A 77 6.70 10.28 18.14
N PRO A 78 7.16 11.52 18.35
CA PRO A 78 6.84 12.62 17.46
C PRO A 78 7.37 12.39 16.03
N ALA A 79 6.58 12.77 15.02
CA ALA A 79 6.95 12.62 13.61
C ALA A 79 8.27 13.33 13.25
N GLY A 80 8.55 14.48 13.88
CA GLY A 80 9.77 15.25 13.68
C GLY A 80 11.05 14.58 14.20
N GLU A 81 10.93 13.50 14.98
CA GLU A 81 12.08 12.74 15.49
C GLU A 81 12.41 11.54 14.58
N ILE A 82 11.64 11.32 13.51
CA ILE A 82 11.93 10.27 12.53
C ILE A 82 13.12 10.68 11.66
N THR A 83 14.15 9.84 11.69
CA THR A 83 15.43 10.02 10.98
C THR A 83 15.46 9.29 9.64
N HIS A 84 14.73 8.16 9.53
CA HIS A 84 14.71 7.30 8.35
C HIS A 84 13.27 6.90 8.03
N LEU A 85 12.91 6.96 6.75
CA LEU A 85 11.66 6.46 6.20
C LEU A 85 11.96 5.32 5.23
N VAL A 86 11.45 4.13 5.53
CA VAL A 86 11.49 2.98 4.62
C VAL A 86 10.08 2.73 4.09
N THR A 87 9.88 2.85 2.79
CA THR A 87 8.59 2.53 2.15
C THR A 87 8.65 1.17 1.45
N VAL A 88 7.52 0.46 1.44
CA VAL A 88 7.40 -0.87 0.83
C VAL A 88 6.14 -0.94 -0.01
N SER A 89 6.27 -1.32 -1.28
CA SER A 89 5.13 -1.69 -2.13
C SER A 89 5.57 -2.57 -3.30
N CYS A 90 4.73 -3.51 -3.72
CA CYS A 90 4.89 -4.22 -4.99
C CYS A 90 3.70 -4.02 -5.95
N THR A 91 2.66 -3.33 -5.51
CA THR A 91 1.42 -3.10 -6.28
C THR A 91 1.34 -1.72 -6.93
N GLY A 92 2.33 -0.84 -6.74
CA GLY A 92 2.34 0.40 -7.51
C GLY A 92 3.64 1.20 -7.41
N PHE A 93 3.85 2.01 -8.45
CA PHE A 93 4.98 2.92 -8.57
C PHE A 93 4.46 4.29 -8.99
N ALA A 94 4.96 5.32 -8.32
CA ALA A 94 4.67 6.72 -8.64
C ALA A 94 5.97 7.52 -8.53
N ALA A 95 6.08 8.57 -9.33
CA ALA A 95 7.17 9.53 -9.27
C ALA A 95 6.56 10.93 -9.37
N PRO A 96 6.60 11.77 -8.31
CA PRO A 96 7.05 11.49 -6.93
C PRO A 96 6.41 10.25 -6.26
N GLY A 97 7.18 9.56 -5.42
CA GLY A 97 6.72 8.36 -4.71
C GLY A 97 5.92 8.64 -3.43
N VAL A 98 5.35 7.59 -2.86
CA VAL A 98 4.60 7.64 -1.58
C VAL A 98 5.47 8.19 -0.44
N ASP A 99 6.78 7.97 -0.49
CA ASP A 99 7.76 8.49 0.45
C ASP A 99 7.74 10.03 0.54
N LEU A 100 7.64 10.73 -0.59
CA LEU A 100 7.58 12.20 -0.60
C LEU A 100 6.23 12.72 -0.07
N GLU A 101 5.13 12.07 -0.42
CA GLU A 101 3.82 12.40 0.13
C GLU A 101 3.75 12.15 1.64
N LEU A 102 4.42 11.12 2.15
CA LEU A 102 4.46 10.84 3.59
C LEU A 102 5.22 11.92 4.38
N ILE A 103 6.26 12.51 3.81
CA ILE A 103 6.98 13.62 4.47
C ILE A 103 6.03 14.75 4.82
N SER A 104 5.26 15.22 3.84
CA SER A 104 4.31 16.33 4.05
C SER A 104 3.09 15.91 4.88
N ARG A 105 2.48 14.75 4.58
CA ARG A 105 1.22 14.31 5.23
C ARG A 105 1.38 13.87 6.68
N VAL A 106 2.56 13.39 7.07
CA VAL A 106 2.84 12.91 8.44
C VAL A 106 3.61 13.95 9.24
N GLY A 107 4.23 14.95 8.58
CA GLY A 107 5.07 15.95 9.23
C GLY A 107 6.46 15.42 9.58
N LEU A 108 7.05 14.63 8.67
CA LEU A 108 8.43 14.16 8.83
C LEU A 108 9.41 15.29 8.48
N PRO A 109 10.66 15.25 8.96
CA PRO A 109 11.69 16.19 8.56
C PRO A 109 11.91 16.16 7.04
N ALA A 110 12.10 17.33 6.41
CA ALA A 110 12.38 17.42 4.98
C ALA A 110 13.68 16.69 4.56
N GLY A 111 14.63 16.58 5.50
CA GLY A 111 15.90 15.87 5.33
C GLY A 111 15.87 14.40 5.76
N VAL A 112 14.70 13.80 6.00
CA VAL A 112 14.61 12.38 6.39
C VAL A 112 15.27 11.49 5.35
N SER A 113 16.10 10.54 5.79
CA SER A 113 16.72 9.56 4.89
C SER A 113 15.64 8.64 4.34
N ARG A 114 15.58 8.46 3.01
CA ARG A 114 14.53 7.69 2.35
C ARG A 114 15.09 6.43 1.72
N THR A 115 14.39 5.32 1.90
CA THR A 115 14.66 4.05 1.20
C THR A 115 13.34 3.47 0.72
N HIS A 116 13.26 3.13 -0.56
CA HIS A 116 12.10 2.44 -1.12
C HIS A 116 12.46 0.99 -1.44
N ILE A 117 11.67 0.05 -0.95
CA ILE A 117 11.79 -1.37 -1.24
C ILE A 117 10.59 -1.77 -2.09
N GLY A 118 10.82 -1.70 -3.39
CA GLY A 118 9.83 -1.97 -4.42
C GLY A 118 9.94 -3.39 -4.99
N PHE A 119 8.82 -3.93 -5.48
CA PHE A 119 8.81 -5.11 -6.36
C PHE A 119 9.39 -6.43 -5.81
N MET A 120 9.43 -6.59 -4.47
CA MET A 120 9.92 -7.82 -3.83
C MET A 120 8.78 -8.73 -3.32
N GLY A 121 7.55 -8.52 -3.81
CA GLY A 121 6.39 -9.33 -3.45
C GLY A 121 6.07 -9.35 -1.96
N CYS A 122 5.46 -10.43 -1.50
CA CYS A 122 4.95 -10.57 -0.13
C CYS A 122 6.04 -10.58 0.96
N HIS A 123 7.30 -10.87 0.61
CA HIS A 123 8.41 -10.91 1.58
C HIS A 123 9.19 -9.58 1.65
N ALA A 124 8.78 -8.55 0.91
CA ALA A 124 9.45 -7.25 0.87
C ALA A 124 9.62 -6.62 2.27
N LEU A 125 8.65 -6.80 3.16
CA LEU A 125 8.69 -6.28 4.52
C LEU A 125 9.87 -6.84 5.33
N LEU A 126 10.29 -8.08 5.11
CA LEU A 126 11.45 -8.64 5.80
C LEU A 126 12.75 -7.91 5.40
N ASN A 127 12.86 -7.49 4.15
CA ASN A 127 14.01 -6.70 3.68
C ASN A 127 13.96 -5.29 4.25
N ALA A 128 12.76 -4.72 4.40
CA ALA A 128 12.57 -3.42 5.05
C ALA A 128 12.97 -3.43 6.52
N LEU A 129 12.59 -4.48 7.25
CA LEU A 129 12.99 -4.65 8.65
C LEU A 129 14.50 -4.87 8.79
N ARG A 130 15.14 -5.59 7.86
CA ARG A 130 16.61 -5.73 7.82
C ARG A 130 17.30 -4.39 7.59
N ALA A 131 16.81 -3.59 6.65
CA ALA A 131 17.33 -2.24 6.41
C ALA A 131 17.15 -1.34 7.64
N ALA A 132 15.96 -1.33 8.23
CA ALA A 132 15.67 -0.58 9.45
C ALA A 132 16.57 -0.99 10.62
N SER A 133 16.77 -2.30 10.81
CA SER A 133 17.68 -2.83 11.83
C SER A 133 19.13 -2.39 11.60
N ALA A 134 19.59 -2.35 10.34
CA ALA A 134 20.94 -1.88 10.03
C ALA A 134 21.11 -0.38 10.33
N PHE A 135 20.11 0.45 10.04
CA PHE A 135 20.14 1.88 10.39
C PHE A 135 20.19 2.09 11.91
N ALA A 136 19.33 1.38 12.66
CA ALA A 136 19.30 1.46 14.12
C ALA A 136 20.59 0.93 14.79
N ALA A 137 21.25 -0.06 14.18
CA ALA A 137 22.53 -0.58 14.67
C ALA A 137 23.70 0.37 14.38
N ALA A 138 23.64 1.12 13.28
CA ALA A 138 24.68 2.06 12.89
C ALA A 138 24.64 3.37 13.71
N ASP A 139 23.46 3.82 14.10
CA ASP A 139 23.26 5.04 14.88
C ASP A 139 22.22 4.81 16.01
N PRO A 140 22.62 4.83 17.29
CA PRO A 140 21.70 4.70 18.43
C PRO A 140 20.61 5.78 18.50
N ALA A 141 20.79 6.93 17.84
CA ALA A 141 19.78 7.98 17.75
C ALA A 141 18.78 7.73 16.59
N ALA A 142 19.02 6.75 15.72
CA ALA A 142 18.17 6.50 14.58
C ALA A 142 16.78 6.01 15.00
N ARG A 143 15.77 6.70 14.48
CA ARG A 143 14.36 6.30 14.53
C ARG A 143 13.87 6.05 13.13
N VAL A 144 13.47 4.81 12.87
CA VAL A 144 13.10 4.33 11.53
C VAL A 144 11.60 4.07 11.47
N LEU A 145 10.91 4.78 10.58
CA LEU A 145 9.51 4.53 10.25
C LEU A 145 9.45 3.62 9.02
N VAL A 146 8.84 2.45 9.16
CA VAL A 146 8.60 1.51 8.05
C VAL A 146 7.13 1.58 7.64
N ALA A 147 6.86 1.95 6.39
CA ALA A 147 5.52 2.10 5.84
C ALA A 147 5.31 1.16 4.65
N ALA A 148 4.46 0.16 4.82
CA ALA A 148 4.06 -0.76 3.75
C ALA A 148 2.65 -0.43 3.26
N VAL A 149 2.45 -0.41 1.94
CA VAL A 149 1.14 -0.17 1.32
C VAL A 149 0.97 -1.04 0.09
N GLU A 150 -0.15 -1.77 0.04
CA GLU A 150 -0.48 -2.66 -1.06
C GLU A 150 -1.95 -2.52 -1.48
N LEU A 151 -2.17 -2.23 -2.76
CA LEU A 151 -3.49 -2.04 -3.38
C LEU A 151 -3.71 -3.13 -4.44
N CYS A 152 -3.72 -4.39 -4.00
CA CYS A 152 -3.83 -5.55 -4.90
C CYS A 152 -5.11 -5.55 -5.74
N SER A 153 -6.21 -4.94 -5.26
CA SER A 153 -7.45 -4.83 -6.03
C SER A 153 -7.32 -3.95 -7.28
N LEU A 154 -6.22 -3.21 -7.45
CA LEU A 154 -5.94 -2.50 -8.69
C LEU A 154 -5.46 -3.44 -9.80
N HIS A 155 -5.19 -4.72 -9.53
CA HIS A 155 -4.58 -5.66 -10.48
C HIS A 155 -5.40 -6.95 -10.64
N HIS A 156 -6.57 -6.81 -11.26
CA HIS A 156 -7.40 -7.95 -11.68
C HIS A 156 -7.09 -8.39 -13.11
#